data_AF-A0A3M2BQD9-F1
#
_entry.id   AF-A0A3M2BQD9-F1
#
_cell.length_a   1.000
_cell.length_b   1.000
_cell.length_c   1.000
_cell.angle_alpha   90.00
_cell.angle_beta   90.00
_cell.angle_gamma   90.00
#
_symmetry.space_group_name_H-M   'P 1'
#
loop_
_entity.id
_entity.type
_entity.pdbx_description
1 polymer ?
#
loop_
_entity_poly.entity_id
_entity_poly.type
_entity_poly.pdbx_seq_one_letter_code
_entity_poly.pdbx_strand_id
1 'polypeptide(L)'
;MSPGNYSEDGLVEQPAIRLFADMGWETINATEEVFGLNGTLGRDAKGDVILAGRLKSALQRLNPEFPESAIDAAIEEISRDRSAMTMEAANRELWSLMRDGVKVS
;
A
#
# COMPACT_ATOMS: atom_id res chain seq x y z
N MET A 1 -30.43 11.73 -23.38
CA MET A 1 -29.14 12.03 -22.72
C MET A 1 -28.85 10.89 -21.77
N SER A 2 -27.75 10.16 -21.97
CA SER A 2 -27.40 9.06 -21.07
C SER A 2 -26.83 9.61 -19.75
N PRO A 3 -27.21 9.08 -18.58
CA PRO A 3 -26.86 9.66 -17.27
C PRO A 3 -25.37 9.60 -16.87
N GLY A 4 -24.47 9.16 -17.77
CA GLY A 4 -23.07 8.87 -17.45
C GLY A 4 -22.04 9.95 -17.85
N ASN A 5 -22.42 10.99 -18.60
CA ASN A 5 -21.43 11.95 -19.12
C ASN A 5 -20.99 13.03 -18.12
N TYR A 6 -21.63 13.13 -16.94
CA TYR A 6 -21.32 14.15 -15.94
C TYR A 6 -21.29 13.58 -14.51
N SER A 7 -20.60 12.46 -14.29
CA SER A 7 -20.32 11.90 -12.96
C SER A 7 -18.88 12.15 -12.52
N GLU A 8 -18.62 12.10 -11.22
CA GLU A 8 -17.24 12.15 -10.68
C GLU A 8 -16.38 11.00 -11.21
N ASP A 9 -16.96 9.79 -11.28
CA ASP A 9 -16.31 8.63 -11.89
C ASP A 9 -15.88 8.92 -13.34
N GLY A 10 -16.80 9.39 -14.19
CA GLY A 10 -16.54 9.59 -15.62
C GLY A 10 -15.66 10.80 -15.94
N LEU A 11 -15.77 11.88 -15.17
CA LEU A 11 -15.06 13.15 -15.43
C LEU A 11 -13.75 13.31 -14.66
N VAL A 12 -13.56 12.58 -13.56
CA VAL A 12 -12.40 12.74 -12.67
C VAL A 12 -11.68 11.43 -12.43
N GLU A 13 -12.36 10.39 -11.93
CA GLU A 13 -11.71 9.14 -11.51
C GLU A 13 -11.12 8.36 -12.69
N GLN A 14 -11.93 8.02 -13.71
CA GLN A 14 -11.45 7.27 -14.88
C GLN A 14 -10.35 7.99 -15.66
N PRO A 15 -10.44 9.33 -15.90
CA PRO A 15 -9.33 10.07 -16.48
C PRO A 15 -8.05 10.03 -15.64
N ALA A 16 -8.14 10.14 -14.31
CA ALA A 16 -6.98 10.06 -13.43
C ALA A 16 -6.35 8.66 -13.47
N ILE A 17 -7.15 7.60 -13.36
CA ILE A 17 -6.72 6.20 -13.49
C ILE A 17 -5.96 6.00 -14.80
N ARG A 18 -6.52 6.49 -15.92
CA ARG A 18 -5.88 6.39 -17.24
C ARG A 18 -4.55 7.12 -17.30
N LEU A 19 -4.47 8.33 -16.73
CA LEU A 19 -3.22 9.09 -16.67
C LEU A 19 -2.14 8.33 -15.88
N PHE A 20 -2.49 7.72 -14.76
CA PHE A 20 -1.56 6.88 -13.99
C PHE A 20 -1.12 5.65 -14.78
N ALA A 21 -2.04 4.98 -15.48
CA ALA A 21 -1.71 3.85 -16.34
C ALA A 21 -0.75 4.25 -17.48
N ASP A 22 -0.96 5.41 -18.11
CA ASP A 22 -0.07 5.94 -19.16
C ASP A 22 1.34 6.28 -18.61
N MET A 23 1.46 6.56 -17.31
CA MET A 23 2.75 6.73 -16.61
C MET A 23 3.36 5.40 -16.12
N GLY A 24 2.75 4.25 -16.42
CA GLY A 24 3.23 2.92 -16.05
C GLY A 24 2.81 2.45 -14.66
N TRP A 25 1.85 3.10 -14.02
CA TRP A 25 1.30 2.63 -12.75
C TRP A 25 0.28 1.52 -12.97
N GLU A 26 0.34 0.49 -12.12
CA GLU A 26 -0.69 -0.54 -12.06
C GLU A 26 -1.92 -0.01 -11.32
N THR A 27 -3.10 -0.15 -11.93
CA THR A 27 -4.37 0.32 -11.36
C THR A 27 -5.28 -0.85 -11.06
N ILE A 28 -6.05 -0.77 -9.97
CA ILE A 28 -6.99 -1.81 -9.58
C ILE A 28 -8.28 -1.20 -9.04
N ASN A 29 -9.42 -1.76 -9.43
CA ASN A 29 -10.70 -1.41 -8.81
C ASN A 29 -10.92 -2.29 -7.58
N ALA A 30 -10.74 -1.73 -6.39
CA ALA A 30 -10.90 -2.43 -5.12
C ALA A 30 -12.34 -2.41 -4.58
N THR A 31 -13.32 -1.92 -5.35
CA THR A 31 -14.74 -1.89 -4.92
C THR A 31 -15.32 -3.30 -4.80
N GLU A 32 -14.91 -4.20 -5.71
CA GLU A 32 -15.33 -5.61 -5.76
C GLU A 32 -14.22 -6.55 -5.28
N GLU A 33 -13.34 -6.07 -4.40
CA GLU A 33 -12.25 -6.88 -3.84
C GLU A 33 -12.78 -8.13 -3.11
N VAL A 34 -12.05 -9.24 -3.28
CA VAL A 34 -12.16 -10.43 -2.44
C VAL A 34 -11.10 -10.36 -1.35
N PHE A 35 -11.51 -10.50 -0.08
CA PHE A 35 -10.62 -10.48 1.09
C PHE A 35 -10.03 -11.87 1.41
N GLY A 36 -8.97 -11.86 2.21
CA GLY A 36 -8.19 -13.01 2.68
C GLY A 36 -6.82 -13.12 2.00
N LEU A 37 -6.00 -14.05 2.49
CA LEU A 37 -4.62 -14.27 2.04
C LEU A 37 -4.46 -14.41 0.52
N ASN A 38 -5.41 -15.09 -0.14
CA ASN A 38 -5.43 -15.30 -1.59
C ASN A 38 -6.43 -14.37 -2.31
N GLY A 39 -6.88 -13.33 -1.60
CA GLY A 39 -7.78 -12.31 -2.11
C GLY A 39 -7.07 -11.33 -3.06
N THR A 40 -7.83 -10.38 -3.60
CA THR A 40 -7.35 -9.48 -4.67
C THR A 40 -6.12 -8.67 -4.25
N LEU A 41 -6.12 -8.09 -3.04
CA LEU A 41 -4.96 -7.36 -2.50
C LEU A 41 -4.34 -8.02 -1.27
N GLY A 42 -4.85 -9.20 -0.87
CA GLY A 42 -4.37 -9.94 0.30
C GLY A 42 -4.74 -9.33 1.66
N ARG A 43 -5.73 -8.43 1.69
CA ARG A 43 -6.26 -7.83 2.93
C ARG A 43 -7.27 -8.75 3.59
N ASP A 44 -7.33 -8.78 4.91
CA ASP A 44 -8.36 -9.53 5.64
C ASP A 44 -9.66 -8.72 5.78
N ALA A 45 -9.54 -7.39 5.78
CA ALA A 45 -10.68 -6.48 5.82
C ALA A 45 -10.45 -5.20 5.02
N LYS A 46 -11.55 -4.52 4.65
CA LYS A 46 -11.52 -3.21 3.95
C LYS A 46 -10.77 -2.12 4.73
N GLY A 47 -10.72 -2.25 6.07
CA GLY A 47 -10.03 -1.31 6.96
C GLY A 47 -8.51 -1.48 6.97
N ASP A 48 -7.98 -2.56 6.40
CA ASP A 48 -6.54 -2.80 6.38
C ASP A 48 -5.88 -1.86 5.38
N VAL A 49 -5.04 -0.97 5.89
CA VAL A 49 -4.33 0.02 5.08
C VAL A 49 -2.99 -0.50 4.54
N ILE A 50 -2.47 -1.58 5.11
CA ILE A 50 -1.18 -2.17 4.73
C ILE A 50 -1.42 -3.38 3.83
N LEU A 51 -0.89 -3.31 2.60
CA LEU A 51 -0.91 -4.44 1.65
C LEU A 51 0.34 -5.32 1.88
N ALA A 52 0.29 -6.19 2.90
CA ALA A 52 1.45 -6.93 3.40
C ALA A 52 2.18 -7.73 2.30
N GLY A 53 1.46 -8.42 1.41
CA GLY A 53 2.06 -9.17 0.31
C GLY A 53 2.82 -8.29 -0.69
N ARG A 54 2.26 -7.12 -1.03
CA ARG A 54 2.93 -6.13 -1.89
C ARG A 54 4.14 -5.51 -1.19
N LEU A 55 4.03 -5.21 0.10
CA LEU A 55 5.14 -4.69 0.91
C LEU A 55 6.31 -5.70 0.97
N LYS A 56 6.03 -6.97 1.27
CA LYS A 56 7.05 -8.04 1.32
C LYS A 56 7.76 -8.18 -0.02
N SER A 57 7.00 -8.26 -1.11
CA SER A 57 7.56 -8.37 -2.47
C SER A 57 8.42 -7.16 -2.84
N ALA A 58 8.00 -5.95 -2.45
CA ALA A 58 8.78 -4.75 -2.69
C ALA A 58 10.08 -4.72 -1.87
N LEU A 59 10.02 -5.08 -0.59
CA LEU A 59 11.21 -5.12 0.28
C LEU A 59 12.22 -6.17 -0.19
N GLN A 60 11.77 -7.37 -0.59
CA GLN A 60 12.63 -8.40 -1.17
C GLN A 60 13.31 -7.93 -2.46
N ARG A 61 12.55 -7.26 -3.35
CA ARG A 61 13.09 -6.72 -4.60
C ARG A 61 14.14 -5.63 -4.37
N LEU A 62 13.93 -4.78 -3.36
CA LEU A 62 14.84 -3.69 -3.02
C LEU A 62 16.08 -4.16 -2.24
N ASN A 63 15.98 -5.28 -1.52
CA ASN A 63 17.02 -5.79 -0.62
C ASN A 63 17.33 -7.28 -0.92
N PRO A 64 17.79 -7.63 -2.13
CA PRO A 64 17.92 -9.04 -2.56
C PRO A 64 18.96 -9.85 -1.77
N GLU A 65 19.88 -9.20 -1.07
CA GLU A 65 20.93 -9.84 -0.27
C GLU A 65 20.51 -10.14 1.17
N PHE A 66 19.35 -9.65 1.61
CA PHE A 66 18.87 -9.84 2.97
C PHE A 66 18.07 -11.13 3.11
N PRO A 67 18.22 -11.86 4.24
CA PRO A 67 17.44 -13.05 4.50
C PRO A 67 15.97 -12.70 4.72
N GLU A 68 15.08 -13.66 4.47
CA GLU A 68 13.62 -13.47 4.64
C GLU A 68 13.25 -13.02 6.07
N SER A 69 13.94 -13.52 7.09
CA SER A 69 13.71 -13.11 8.49
C SER A 69 13.96 -11.61 8.72
N ALA A 70 14.92 -11.01 8.02
CA ALA A 70 15.19 -9.58 8.09
C ALA A 70 14.07 -8.78 7.40
N ILE A 71 13.55 -9.29 6.28
CA ILE A 71 12.40 -8.68 5.59
C ILE A 71 11.16 -8.72 6.48
N ASP A 72 10.89 -9.86 7.13
CA ASP A 72 9.74 -10.02 8.03
C ASP A 72 9.84 -9.08 9.23
N ALA A 73 11.03 -8.94 9.84
CA ALA A 73 11.26 -7.97 10.93
C ALA A 73 11.03 -6.52 10.46
N ALA A 74 11.44 -6.17 9.24
CA ALA A 74 11.19 -4.85 8.68
C ALA A 74 9.69 -4.58 8.45
N ILE A 75 8.95 -5.57 7.98
CA ILE A 75 7.49 -5.48 7.82
C ILE A 75 6.82 -5.23 9.17
N GLU A 76 7.21 -5.95 10.22
CA GLU A 76 6.67 -5.77 11.57
C GLU A 76 6.90 -4.34 12.08
N GLU A 77 8.12 -3.81 11.93
CA GLU A 77 8.46 -2.45 12.35
C GLU A 77 7.68 -1.37 11.60
N ILE A 78 7.61 -1.49 10.27
CA ILE A 78 6.88 -0.54 9.41
C ILE A 78 5.39 -0.59 9.73
N SER A 79 4.86 -1.78 9.99
CA SER A 79 3.43 -2.02 10.23
C SER A 79 2.99 -1.87 11.68
N ARG A 80 3.92 -1.55 12.59
CA ARG A 80 3.61 -1.37 14.02
C ARG A 80 2.46 -0.38 14.22
N ASP A 81 1.53 -0.74 15.11
CA ASP A 81 0.45 0.15 15.51
C ASP A 81 0.99 1.43 16.14
N ARG A 82 0.52 2.56 15.62
CA ARG A 82 0.87 3.91 16.09
C ARG A 82 -0.38 4.72 16.44
N SER A 83 -1.51 4.04 16.63
CA SER A 83 -2.80 4.67 16.96
C SER A 83 -2.77 5.49 18.25
N ALA A 84 -1.88 5.15 19.19
CA ALA A 84 -1.69 5.87 20.45
C ALA A 84 -0.85 7.16 20.32
N MET A 85 -0.23 7.42 19.17
CA MET A 85 0.59 8.61 18.92
C MET A 85 -0.23 9.74 18.29
N THR A 86 0.28 10.98 18.32
CA THR A 86 -0.26 12.02 17.44
C THR A 86 0.09 11.73 15.99
N MET A 87 -0.71 12.24 15.04
CA MET A 87 -0.50 12.03 13.61
C MET A 87 0.88 12.51 13.16
N GLU A 88 1.36 13.65 13.67
CA GLU A 88 2.66 14.22 13.34
C GLU A 88 3.81 13.36 13.85
N ALA A 89 3.65 12.79 15.04
CA ALA A 89 4.65 11.91 15.65
C ALA A 89 4.73 10.58 14.89
N ALA A 90 3.58 9.95 14.60
CA ALA A 90 3.51 8.72 13.82
C ALA A 90 4.11 8.91 12.40
N ASN A 91 3.77 10.01 11.73
CA ASN A 91 4.29 10.32 10.40
C ASN A 91 5.81 10.54 10.41
N ARG A 92 6.34 11.23 11.43
CA ARG A 92 7.79 11.46 11.58
C ARG A 92 8.56 10.16 11.79
N GLU A 93 8.00 9.24 12.58
CA GLU A 93 8.62 7.95 12.83
C GLU A 93 8.64 7.11 11.55
N LEU A 94 7.49 6.96 10.87
CA LEU A 94 7.40 6.22 9.61
C LEU A 94 8.33 6.80 8.53
N TRP A 95 8.39 8.13 8.41
CA TRP A 95 9.32 8.80 7.50
C TRP A 95 10.79 8.48 7.81
N SER A 96 11.15 8.41 9.09
CA SER A 96 12.52 8.07 9.51
C SER A 96 12.87 6.63 9.12
N LEU A 97 11.92 5.68 9.29
CA LEU A 97 12.12 4.30 8.83
C LEU A 97 12.30 4.21 7.31
N MET A 98 11.52 4.98 6.53
CA MET A 98 11.64 5.01 5.07
C MET A 98 12.94 5.64 4.58
N ARG A 99 13.42 6.69 5.25
CA ARG A 99 14.62 7.46 4.85
C ARG A 99 15.91 6.80 5.33
N ASP A 100 15.95 6.42 6.60
CA ASP A 100 17.17 5.95 7.28
C ASP A 100 17.28 4.41 7.28
N GLY A 101 16.21 3.73 6.87
CA GLY A 101 16.11 2.28 6.88
C GLY A 101 15.63 1.72 8.21
N VAL A 102 15.17 0.47 8.17
CA VAL A 102 14.77 -0.29 9.35
C VAL A 102 15.97 -1.09 9.88
N LYS A 103 16.25 -0.99 11.18
CA LYS A 103 17.28 -1.82 11.81
C LYS A 103 16.71 -3.21 12.06
N VAL A 104 17.31 -4.19 11.41
CA VAL A 104 16.98 -5.61 11.52
C VAL A 104 18.20 -6.33 12.11
N SER A 105 17.99 -7.12 13.14
CA SER A 105 19.03 -7.81 13.92
C SER A 105 18.93 -9.32 13.79
#